data_AF-A0A382SXS6-F1
#
_entry.id   AF-A0A382SXS6-F1
#
_cell.length_a   1.000
_cell.length_b   1.000
_cell.length_c   1.000
_cell.angle_alpha   90.00
_cell.angle_beta   90.00
_cell.angle_gamma   90.00
#
_symmetry.space_group_name_H-M   'P 1'
#
loop_
_entity.id
_entity.type
_entity.pdbx_description
1 polymer ?
#
loop_
_entity_poly.entity_id
_entity_poly.type
_entity_poly.pdbx_seq_one_letter_code
_entity_poly.pdbx_strand_id
1 'polypeptide(L)'
;MVQLNILSGEYQQQFVESNIFPMRIGRGKDCHLQLVDTGVWEYHLELSLNEEHHFTIRTASDATAMVNGQPLEGVQLLHNGDLIEIGMVKIQFWLGSVQQKNLGIREAAAWALLLAVTMAEIYLFFWLG
;
A
#
# COMPACT_ATOMS: atom_id res chain seq x y z
N MET A 1 -2.10 4.73 2.37
CA MET A 1 -2.45 3.36 1.95
C MET A 1 -1.21 2.51 2.13
N VAL A 2 -1.37 1.28 2.58
CA VAL A 2 -0.26 0.31 2.67
C VAL A 2 -0.50 -0.80 1.66
N GLN A 3 0.59 -1.34 1.12
CA GLN A 3 0.60 -2.45 0.20
C GLN A 3 1.45 -3.55 0.81
N LEU A 4 0.85 -4.72 0.99
CA LEU A 4 1.53 -5.91 1.47
C LEU A 4 1.76 -6.83 0.28
N ASN A 5 3.02 -7.16 0.00
CA ASN A 5 3.40 -8.06 -1.08
C ASN A 5 3.78 -9.42 -0.50
N ILE A 6 3.03 -10.47 -0.86
CA ILE A 6 3.29 -11.82 -0.37
C ILE A 6 4.36 -12.47 -1.27
N LEU A 7 5.56 -12.68 -0.71
CA LEU A 7 6.73 -13.22 -1.41
C LEU A 7 6.85 -14.75 -1.32
N SER A 8 6.14 -15.41 -0.41
CA SER A 8 6.25 -16.85 -0.18
C SER A 8 4.94 -17.46 0.32
N GLY A 9 4.71 -18.75 0.03
CA GLY A 9 3.47 -19.47 0.31
C GLY A 9 2.64 -19.79 -0.94
N GLU A 10 1.40 -20.25 -0.75
CA GLU A 10 0.43 -20.51 -1.83
C GLU A 10 -0.05 -19.20 -2.50
N TYR A 11 0.10 -18.08 -1.79
CA TYR A 11 -0.36 -16.74 -2.19
C TYR A 11 0.75 -15.87 -2.82
N GLN A 12 1.79 -16.48 -3.41
CA GLN A 12 2.89 -15.76 -4.05
C GLN A 12 2.38 -14.73 -5.08
N GLN A 13 2.96 -13.54 -5.06
CA GLN A 13 2.65 -12.40 -5.95
C GLN A 13 1.27 -11.76 -5.75
N GLN A 14 0.59 -12.06 -4.65
CA GLN A 14 -0.62 -11.34 -4.29
C GLN A 14 -0.27 -10.02 -3.57
N PHE A 15 -0.80 -8.93 -4.12
CA PHE A 15 -0.72 -7.60 -3.52
C PHE A 15 -2.01 -7.30 -2.78
N VAL A 16 -1.89 -6.99 -1.50
CA VAL A 16 -3.03 -6.60 -0.67
C VAL A 16 -2.87 -5.16 -0.27
N GLU A 17 -3.74 -4.32 -0.82
CA GLU A 17 -3.82 -2.91 -0.45
C GLU A 17 -4.83 -2.73 0.67
N SER A 18 -4.43 -2.01 1.72
CA SER A 18 -5.32 -1.64 2.81
C SER A 18 -5.17 -0.17 3.18
N ASN A 19 -6.31 0.45 3.51
CA ASN A 19 -6.41 1.77 4.12
C ASN A 19 -7.13 1.73 5.48
N ILE A 20 -7.45 0.53 5.98
CA ILE A 20 -8.18 0.34 7.23
C ILE A 20 -7.19 -0.12 8.29
N PHE A 21 -7.15 0.61 9.41
CA PHE A 21 -6.32 0.29 10.57
C PHE A 21 -7.19 0.27 11.84
N PRO A 22 -6.94 -0.66 12.78
CA PRO A 22 -5.91 -1.70 12.76
C PRO A 22 -6.23 -2.85 11.78
N MET A 23 -5.24 -3.25 10.99
CA MET A 23 -5.33 -4.35 10.05
C MET A 23 -4.84 -5.64 10.72
N ARG A 24 -5.75 -6.61 10.86
CA ARG A 24 -5.46 -7.92 11.45
C ARG A 24 -5.09 -8.94 10.38
N ILE A 25 -4.00 -9.68 10.60
CA ILE A 25 -3.47 -10.68 9.67
C ILE A 25 -3.31 -12.00 10.43
N GLY A 26 -3.80 -13.09 9.82
CA GLY A 26 -3.78 -14.40 10.44
C GLY A 26 -4.60 -15.42 9.66
N ARG A 27 -4.77 -16.61 10.22
CA ARG A 27 -5.55 -17.70 9.61
C ARG A 27 -7.06 -17.52 9.76
N GLY A 28 -7.49 -16.70 10.72
CA GLY A 28 -8.90 -16.45 11.01
C GLY A 28 -9.64 -15.85 9.80
N LYS A 29 -10.90 -16.22 9.63
CA LYS A 29 -11.78 -15.64 8.59
C LYS A 29 -12.14 -14.17 8.88
N ASP A 30 -12.01 -13.77 10.14
CA ASP A 30 -12.28 -12.40 10.60
C ASP A 30 -11.05 -11.48 10.43
N CYS A 31 -9.93 -12.01 9.93
CA CYS A 31 -8.75 -11.24 9.58
C CYS A 31 -8.96 -10.49 8.25
N HIS A 32 -8.41 -9.28 8.17
CA HIS A 32 -8.41 -8.49 6.94
C HIS A 32 -7.54 -9.15 5.86
N LEU A 33 -6.44 -9.77 6.29
CA LEU A 33 -5.63 -10.64 5.46
C LEU A 33 -5.63 -12.05 6.04
N GLN A 34 -6.35 -12.95 5.36
CA GLN A 34 -6.38 -14.36 5.71
C GLN A 34 -5.21 -15.10 5.07
N LEU A 35 -4.38 -15.73 5.88
CA LEU A 35 -3.25 -16.58 5.46
C LEU A 35 -3.42 -17.96 6.08
N VAL A 36 -3.67 -18.98 5.24
CA VAL A 36 -3.98 -20.36 5.70
C VAL A 36 -2.74 -21.26 5.76
N ASP A 37 -1.54 -20.67 5.69
CA ASP A 37 -0.26 -21.37 5.70
C ASP A 37 0.12 -21.97 7.07
N THR A 38 1.04 -22.93 7.03
CA THR A 38 1.56 -23.59 8.23
C THR A 38 2.41 -22.63 9.07
N GLY A 39 2.16 -22.58 10.38
CA GLY A 39 2.83 -21.66 11.29
C GLY A 39 2.14 -20.29 11.44
N VAL A 40 1.06 -20.04 10.70
CA VAL A 40 0.21 -18.87 10.88
C VAL A 40 -0.86 -19.16 11.94
N TRP A 41 -1.01 -18.23 12.88
CA TRP A 41 -1.99 -18.32 13.97
C TRP A 41 -3.30 -17.66 13.56
N GLU A 42 -4.40 -17.99 14.23
CA GLU A 42 -5.72 -17.41 13.92
C GLU A 42 -5.71 -15.89 13.92
N TYR A 43 -5.12 -15.31 14.97
CA TYR A 43 -4.70 -13.92 15.04
C TYR A 43 -3.18 -13.93 15.20
N HIS A 44 -2.44 -13.63 14.13
CA HIS A 44 -0.99 -13.74 14.17
C HIS A 44 -0.35 -12.39 14.46
N LEU A 45 -0.75 -11.37 13.71
CA LEU A 45 -0.22 -10.03 13.88
C LEU A 45 -1.27 -8.96 13.56
N GLU A 46 -0.97 -7.77 14.05
CA GLU A 46 -1.76 -6.58 13.82
C GLU A 46 -0.85 -5.45 13.35
N LEU A 47 -1.25 -4.85 12.23
CA LEU A 47 -0.65 -3.65 11.68
C LEU A 47 -1.52 -2.46 12.07
N SER A 48 -0.94 -1.52 12.81
CA SER A 48 -1.63 -0.35 13.35
C SER A 48 -0.96 0.93 12.89
N LEU A 49 -1.69 2.04 12.95
CA LEU A 49 -1.16 3.38 12.73
C LEU A 49 -1.13 4.09 14.08
N ASN A 50 0.05 4.51 14.52
CA ASN A 50 0.20 5.25 15.76
C ASN A 50 -0.28 6.71 15.62
N GLU A 51 -0.42 7.43 16.72
CA GLU A 51 -0.80 8.85 16.78
C GLU A 51 0.16 9.74 15.97
N GLU A 52 1.42 9.36 15.85
CA GLU A 52 2.45 10.04 15.04
C GLU A 52 2.40 9.69 13.53
N HIS A 53 1.33 9.04 13.07
CA HIS A 53 1.18 8.57 11.68
C HIS A 53 2.27 7.57 11.21
N HIS A 54 2.91 6.88 12.14
CA HIS A 54 3.83 5.80 11.83
C HIS A 54 3.12 4.45 11.86
N PHE A 55 3.46 3.58 10.90
CA PHE A 55 2.98 2.21 10.87
C PHE A 55 3.73 1.39 11.92
N THR A 56 2.98 0.69 12.76
CA THR A 56 3.51 -0.20 13.77
C THR A 56 2.98 -1.61 13.57
N ILE A 57 3.80 -2.59 13.92
CA ILE A 57 3.43 -4.00 13.90
C ILE A 57 3.55 -4.59 15.30
N ARG A 58 2.60 -5.46 15.60
CA ARG A 58 2.50 -6.18 16.88
C ARG A 58 2.13 -7.63 16.60
N THR A 59 2.79 -8.58 17.26
CA THR A 59 2.33 -9.98 17.31
C THR A 59 1.24 -10.16 18.36
N ALA A 60 0.38 -11.16 18.16
CA ALA A 60 -0.46 -11.68 19.23
C ALA A 60 0.39 -12.44 20.26
N SER A 61 -0.09 -12.57 21.50
CA SER A 61 0.67 -13.06 22.67
C SER A 61 1.45 -14.36 22.46
N ASP A 62 0.93 -15.27 21.64
CA ASP A 62 1.53 -16.59 21.38
C ASP A 62 2.15 -16.72 19.98
N ALA A 63 2.04 -15.67 19.15
CA ALA A 63 2.51 -15.65 17.77
C ALA A 63 3.96 -15.14 17.69
N THR A 64 4.73 -15.75 16.79
CA THR A 64 6.11 -15.32 16.51
C THR A 64 6.22 -14.83 15.07
N ALA A 65 6.68 -13.59 14.93
CA ALA A 65 7.02 -12.99 13.65
C ALA A 65 8.44 -12.45 13.69
N MET A 66 9.06 -12.29 12.53
CA MET A 66 10.34 -11.64 12.37
C MET A 66 10.20 -10.46 11.41
N VAL A 67 10.90 -9.36 11.69
CA VAL A 67 10.99 -8.20 10.80
C VAL A 67 12.46 -8.03 10.40
N ASN A 68 12.76 -8.11 9.11
CA ASN A 68 14.11 -8.05 8.56
C ASN A 68 15.09 -9.04 9.21
N GLY A 69 14.62 -10.26 9.51
CA GLY A 69 15.43 -11.29 10.17
C GLY A 69 15.59 -11.14 11.69
N GLN A 70 15.01 -10.10 12.31
CA GLN A 70 15.01 -9.89 13.76
C GLN A 70 13.67 -10.34 14.34
N PRO A 71 13.62 -11.04 15.49
CA PRO A 71 12.36 -11.39 16.14
C PRO A 71 11.58 -10.13 16.55
N LEU A 72 10.29 -10.10 16.27
CA LEU A 72 9.40 -9.01 16.67
C LEU A 72 9.06 -9.14 18.15
N GLU A 73 9.51 -8.18 18.96
CA GLU A 73 9.19 -8.10 20.39
C GLU A 73 8.30 -6.90 20.67
N GLY A 74 7.06 -7.15 21.08
CA GLY A 74 6.10 -6.10 21.42
C GLY A 74 5.61 -5.31 20.20
N VAL A 75 5.82 -3.99 20.21
CA VAL A 75 5.39 -3.07 19.15
C VAL A 75 6.64 -2.50 18.46
N GLN A 76 6.75 -2.71 17.16
CA GLN A 76 7.87 -2.21 16.36
C GLN A 76 7.38 -1.30 15.24
N LEU A 77 8.19 -0.30 14.88
CA LEU A 77 7.94 0.58 13.74
C LEU A 77 8.26 -0.14 12.42
N LEU A 78 7.37 -0.02 11.44
CA LEU A 78 7.59 -0.52 10.08
C LEU A 78 8.01 0.62 9.15
N HIS A 79 9.02 0.31 8.34
CA HIS A 79 9.54 1.17 7.29
C HIS A 79 9.26 0.56 5.92
N ASN A 80 9.24 1.43 4.91
CA ASN A 80 9.00 1.03 3.54
C ASN A 80 10.08 0.05 3.06
N GLY A 81 9.67 -1.13 2.58
CA GLY A 81 10.53 -2.21 2.12
C GLY A 81 10.81 -3.30 3.17
N ASP A 82 10.34 -3.13 4.42
CA ASP A 82 10.57 -4.09 5.50
C ASP A 82 9.97 -5.46 5.17
N LEU A 83 10.73 -6.52 5.47
CA LEU A 83 10.34 -7.90 5.28
C LEU A 83 9.80 -8.49 6.58
N ILE A 84 8.53 -8.85 6.60
CA ILE A 84 7.84 -9.51 7.70
C ILE A 84 7.77 -11.01 7.41
N GLU A 85 8.31 -11.83 8.29
CA GLU A 85 8.32 -13.28 8.18
C GLU A 85 7.44 -13.88 9.29
N ILE A 86 6.50 -14.73 8.89
CA ILE A 86 5.46 -15.31 9.75
C ILE A 86 5.37 -16.79 9.42
N GLY A 87 5.91 -17.64 10.29
CA GLY A 87 6.03 -19.07 10.00
C GLY A 87 6.82 -19.30 8.70
N MET A 88 6.15 -19.81 7.65
CA MET A 88 6.75 -19.99 6.31
C MET A 88 6.41 -18.87 5.31
N VAL A 89 5.57 -17.91 5.69
CA VAL A 89 5.12 -16.83 4.81
C VAL A 89 6.06 -15.63 4.96
N LYS A 90 6.44 -15.05 3.82
CA LYS A 90 7.22 -13.81 3.77
C LYS A 90 6.37 -12.73 3.14
N ILE A 91 6.24 -11.60 3.81
CA ILE A 91 5.43 -10.46 3.39
C ILE A 91 6.32 -9.24 3.38
N GLN A 92 6.37 -8.52 2.27
CA GLN A 92 7.08 -7.26 2.22
C GLN A 92 6.10 -6.10 2.40
N PHE A 93 6.40 -5.22 3.34
CA PHE A 93 5.64 -4.01 3.60
C PHE A 93 6.07 -2.89 2.67
N TRP A 94 5.10 -2.30 1.98
CA TRP A 94 5.30 -1.11 1.17
C TRP A 94 4.28 -0.03 1.55
N LEU A 95 4.73 1.22 1.55
CA LEU A 95 3.82 2.36 1.51
C LEU A 95 3.26 2.43 0.10
N GLY A 96 1.94 2.29 -0.05
CA GLY A 96 1.30 2.39 -1.36
C GLY A 96 1.63 3.75 -1.96
N SER A 97 1.97 3.77 -3.26
CA SER A 97 2.22 5.03 -3.97
C SER A 97 1.02 5.94 -3.73
N VAL A 98 1.26 7.15 -3.21
CA VAL A 98 0.23 8.20 -3.14
C VAL A 98 -0.38 8.24 -4.52
N GLN A 99 -1.65 7.84 -4.68
CA GLN A 99 -2.35 7.92 -5.96
C GLN A 99 -2.20 9.38 -6.40
N GLN A 100 -1.30 9.63 -7.37
CA GLN A 100 -1.19 10.93 -8.01
C GLN A 100 -2.51 11.07 -8.74
N LYS A 101 -3.45 11.76 -8.07
CA LYS A 101 -4.78 12.06 -8.57
C LYS A 101 -4.60 12.59 -9.98
N ASN A 102 -5.02 11.79 -10.96
CA ASN A 102 -4.73 11.97 -12.38
C ASN A 102 -5.00 13.43 -12.80
N LEU A 103 -3.92 14.22 -12.89
CA LEU A 103 -3.96 15.63 -13.28
C LEU A 103 -4.20 15.81 -14.78
N GLY A 104 -4.23 14.71 -15.55
CA GLY A 104 -4.33 14.73 -17.00
C GLY A 104 -5.57 15.45 -17.53
N ILE A 105 -6.68 15.45 -16.78
CA ILE A 105 -7.89 16.18 -17.19
C ILE A 105 -7.70 17.71 -17.10
N ARG A 106 -6.90 18.20 -16.14
CA ARG A 106 -6.61 19.64 -16.01
C ARG A 106 -5.60 20.09 -17.06
N GLU A 107 -4.61 19.26 -17.35
CA GLU A 107 -3.62 19.53 -18.40
C GLU A 107 -4.27 19.52 -19.79
N ALA A 108 -5.14 18.54 -20.08
CA ALA A 108 -5.88 18.50 -21.34
C ALA A 108 -6.75 19.75 -21.54
N ALA A 109 -7.40 20.25 -20.48
CA ALA A 109 -8.18 21.48 -20.53
C ALA A 109 -7.30 22.72 -20.82
N ALA A 110 -6.12 22.80 -20.19
CA ALA A 110 -5.16 23.88 -20.46
C ALA A 110 -4.67 23.85 -21.91
N TRP A 111 -4.32 22.68 -22.43
CA TRP A 111 -3.91 22.50 -23.82
C TRP A 111 -5.02 22.84 -24.82
N ALA A 112 -6.26 22.42 -24.55
CA ALA A 112 -7.40 22.74 -25.41
C ALA A 112 -7.68 24.25 -25.49
N LEU A 113 -7.57 24.96 -24.36
CA LEU A 113 -7.74 26.41 -24.31
C LEU A 113 -6.65 27.14 -25.11
N LEU A 114 -5.38 26.71 -24.96
CA LEU A 114 -4.25 27.24 -25.73
C LEU A 114 -4.43 27.03 -27.25
N LEU A 115 -4.92 25.86 -27.65
CA LEU A 115 -5.20 25.55 -29.05
C LEU A 115 -6.35 26.41 -29.60
N ALA A 116 -7.39 26.64 -28.81
CA ALA A 116 -8.48 27.52 -29.20
C ALA A 116 -8.04 28.98 -29.39
N VAL A 117 -7.18 29.50 -28.50
CA VAL A 117 -6.62 30.86 -28.62
C VAL A 117 -5.75 30.99 -29.85
N THR A 118 -4.84 30.03 -30.07
CA THR A 118 -3.94 30.06 -31.24
C THR A 118 -4.70 29.93 -32.56
N MET A 119 -5.74 29.09 -32.65
CA MET A 119 -6.61 29.04 -33.84
C MET A 119 -7.35 30.35 -34.08
N ALA A 120 -7.85 31.01 -33.02
CA ALA A 120 -8.51 32.29 -33.14
C ALA A 120 -7.56 33.39 -33.65
N GLU A 121 -6.32 33.41 -33.15
CA GLU A 121 -5.28 34.33 -33.64
C GLU A 121 -4.96 34.10 -35.12
N ILE A 122 -4.74 32.85 -35.53
CA ILE A 122 -4.47 32.50 -36.93
C ILE A 122 -5.65 32.92 -37.83
N TYR A 123 -6.88 32.66 -37.40
CA TYR A 123 -8.08 33.05 -38.15
C TYR A 123 -8.18 34.57 -38.33
N LEU A 124 -7.89 35.35 -37.28
CA LEU A 124 -7.86 36.81 -37.36
C LEU A 124 -6.80 37.31 -38.33
N PHE A 125 -5.61 36.71 -38.33
CA PHE A 125 -4.56 37.06 -39.29
C PHE A 125 -4.98 36.81 -40.75
N PHE A 126 -5.65 35.69 -41.03
CA PHE A 126 -6.17 35.40 -42.38
C PHE A 126 -7.35 36.28 -42.79
N TRP A 127 -8.12 36.81 -41.84
CA TRP A 127 -9.26 37.67 -42.13
C TRP A 127 -8.87 39.14 -42.32
N LEU A 128 -7.80 39.60 -41.65
CA LEU A 128 -7.32 40.99 -41.70
C LEU A 128 -6.21 41.24 -42.73
N GLY A 129 -5.56 40.19 -43.26
CA GLY A 129 -4.51 40.25 -44.28
C GLY A 129 -5.02 39.88 -45.66
#